data_AF-A0AAV2HWQ6-F1
#
_entry.id   AF-A0AAV2HWQ6-F1
#
_cell.length_a   1.000
_cell.length_b   1.000
_cell.length_c   1.000
_cell.angle_alpha   90.00
_cell.angle_beta   90.00
_cell.angle_gamma   90.00
#
_symmetry.space_group_name_H-M   'P 1'
#
loop_
_entity.id
_entity.type
_entity.pdbx_description
1 polymer ?
#
loop_
_entity_poly.entity_id
_entity_poly.type
_entity_poly.pdbx_seq_one_letter_code
_entity_poly.pdbx_strand_id
1 'polypeptide(L)'
;EGDDPVLQDHWYLVDAHGQKFRLPKTMLFLGREECDVVLASQTVDKRHAVLTFDLYLNRFKVKDLSTTNGTFVNNSRIPEQEYVTLNHMDS
;
A
#
# COMPACT_ATOMS: atom_id res chain seq x y z
N GLU A 1 14.86 -17.11 21.96
CA GLU A 1 15.02 -16.97 20.50
C GLU A 1 14.65 -15.54 20.18
N GLY A 2 15.65 -14.76 19.76
CA GLY A 2 15.66 -13.31 19.92
C GLY A 2 14.75 -12.60 18.92
N ASP A 3 13.84 -11.78 19.45
CA ASP A 3 13.36 -10.59 18.77
C ASP A 3 14.58 -9.72 18.45
N ASP A 4 15.06 -9.78 17.20
CA ASP A 4 16.04 -8.84 16.68
C ASP A 4 15.30 -7.53 16.33
N PRO A 5 15.50 -6.44 17.09
CA PRO A 5 14.76 -5.19 16.90
C PRO A 5 15.01 -4.55 15.52
N VAL A 6 16.06 -4.96 14.80
CA VAL A 6 16.40 -4.44 13.46
C VAL A 6 15.50 -5.03 12.36
N LEU A 7 14.93 -6.22 12.57
CA LEU A 7 14.03 -6.84 11.58
C LEU A 7 12.63 -6.22 11.55
N GLN A 8 12.25 -5.41 12.55
CA GLN A 8 10.90 -4.85 12.65
C GLN A 8 10.69 -3.51 11.92
N ASP A 9 11.70 -2.94 11.25
CA ASP A 9 11.60 -1.56 10.74
C ASP A 9 11.32 -1.40 9.24
N HIS A 10 11.14 -2.51 8.54
CA HIS A 10 10.94 -2.53 7.08
C HIS A 10 9.54 -3.02 6.72
N TRP A 11 8.86 -2.23 5.90
CA TRP A 11 7.56 -2.58 5.34
C TRP A 11 7.72 -3.12 3.94
N TYR A 12 6.89 -4.10 3.59
CA TYR A 12 6.87 -4.71 2.27
C TYR A 12 5.43 -4.86 1.80
N LEU A 13 5.18 -4.55 0.53
CA LEU A 13 4.07 -5.17 -0.20
C LEU A 13 4.57 -6.51 -0.74
N VAL A 14 3.75 -7.54 -0.60
CA VAL A 14 4.07 -8.87 -1.14
C VAL A 14 3.01 -9.20 -2.17
N ASP A 15 3.42 -9.47 -3.41
CA ASP A 15 2.47 -9.84 -4.45
C ASP A 15 1.99 -11.29 -4.31
N ALA A 16 1.05 -11.69 -5.19
CA ALA A 16 0.48 -13.04 -5.19
C ALA A 16 1.51 -14.16 -5.48
N HIS A 17 2.70 -13.82 -6.00
CA HIS A 17 3.79 -14.75 -6.26
C HIS A 17 4.84 -14.77 -5.15
N GLY A 18 4.65 -13.98 -4.08
CA GLY A 18 5.59 -13.86 -2.97
C GLY A 18 6.72 -12.86 -3.20
N GLN A 19 6.72 -12.12 -4.31
CA GLN A 19 7.70 -11.07 -4.56
C GLN A 19 7.50 -9.94 -3.57
N LYS A 20 8.57 -9.59 -2.84
CA LYS A 20 8.56 -8.51 -1.85
C LYS A 20 9.01 -7.20 -2.48
N PHE A 21 8.23 -6.15 -2.30
CA PHE A 21 8.53 -4.78 -2.69
C PHE A 21 8.68 -3.95 -1.43
N ARG A 22 9.92 -3.49 -1.15
CA ARG A 22 10.20 -2.69 0.05
C ARG A 22 9.56 -1.31 -0.07
N LEU A 23 8.76 -0.93 0.91
CA LEU A 23 8.15 0.39 0.99
C LEU A 23 9.06 1.34 1.78
N PRO A 24 9.64 2.39 1.14
CA PRO A 24 10.25 3.47 1.89
C PRO A 24 9.19 4.25 2.68
N LYS A 25 9.54 4.73 3.88
CA LYS A 25 8.68 5.52 4.79
C LYS A 25 8.42 6.94 4.22
N THR A 26 7.74 7.01 3.08
CA THR A 26 7.41 8.23 2.32
C THR A 26 6.02 8.08 1.70
N MET A 27 5.56 9.10 0.97
CA MET A 27 4.41 9.02 0.10
C MET A 27 4.78 8.31 -1.21
N LEU A 28 3.95 7.38 -1.65
CA LEU A 28 4.12 6.57 -2.85
C LEU A 28 2.82 6.55 -3.64
N PHE A 29 2.90 6.77 -4.94
CA PHE A 29 1.80 6.58 -5.86
C PHE A 29 1.75 5.14 -6.35
N LEU A 30 0.54 4.57 -6.34
CA LEU A 30 0.20 3.27 -6.89
C LEU A 30 -0.66 3.49 -8.13
N GLY A 31 -0.34 2.81 -9.22
CA GLY A 31 -1.14 2.93 -10.44
C GLY A 31 -0.57 2.13 -11.60
N ARG A 32 -1.25 2.19 -12.74
CA ARG A 32 -0.90 1.40 -13.92
C ARG A 32 0.34 1.91 -14.65
N GLU A 33 0.62 3.20 -14.58
CA GLU A 33 1.75 3.84 -15.25
C GLU A 33 2.18 5.11 -14.50
N GLU A 34 3.43 5.56 -14.69
CA GLU A 34 3.95 6.81 -14.11
C GLU A 34 3.82 6.91 -12.58
N CYS A 35 3.96 5.78 -11.87
CA CYS A 35 3.82 5.66 -10.42
C CYS A 35 5.07 5.04 -9.77
N ASP A 36 5.27 5.27 -8.47
CA ASP A 36 6.36 4.68 -7.70
C ASP A 36 6.25 3.14 -7.63
N VAL A 37 5.00 2.66 -7.55
CA VAL A 37 4.66 1.24 -7.61
C VAL A 37 3.69 1.02 -8.76
N VAL A 38 4.19 0.33 -9.79
CA VAL A 38 3.44 0.08 -11.03
C VAL A 38 2.71 -1.26 -10.94
N LEU A 39 1.39 -1.21 -11.05
CA LEU A 39 0.50 -2.37 -11.09
C LEU A 39 -0.03 -2.55 -12.53
N ALA A 40 0.61 -3.43 -13.30
CA ALA A 40 0.33 -3.63 -14.73
C ALA A 40 -0.99 -4.39 -15.00
N SER A 41 -2.12 -3.86 -14.54
CA SER A 41 -3.47 -4.37 -14.80
C SER A 41 -4.35 -3.30 -15.44
N GLN A 42 -5.18 -3.70 -16.40
CA GLN A 42 -6.16 -2.81 -17.03
C GLN A 42 -7.27 -2.35 -16.08
N THR A 43 -7.51 -3.08 -14.98
CA THR A 43 -8.46 -2.70 -13.94
C THR A 43 -7.91 -1.62 -12.99
N VAL A 44 -6.61 -1.32 -13.07
CA VAL A 44 -5.97 -0.29 -12.27
C VAL A 44 -5.91 1.00 -13.10
N ASP A 45 -6.28 2.11 -12.47
CA ASP A 45 -6.21 3.45 -13.09
C ASP A 45 -4.75 3.93 -13.14
N LYS A 46 -4.45 4.89 -14.03
CA LYS A 46 -3.09 5.41 -14.20
C LYS A 46 -2.47 5.87 -12.88
N ARG A 47 -3.26 6.61 -12.09
CA ARG A 47 -3.00 6.95 -10.69
C ARG A 47 -4.19 6.46 -9.87
N HIS A 48 -3.99 5.38 -9.14
CA HIS A 48 -5.08 4.64 -8.51
C HIS A 48 -5.17 4.95 -7.01
N ALA A 49 -4.07 4.79 -6.29
CA ALA A 49 -4.04 5.02 -4.87
C ALA A 49 -2.74 5.70 -4.43
N VAL A 50 -2.75 6.22 -3.22
CA VAL A 50 -1.57 6.71 -2.53
C VAL A 50 -1.35 5.87 -1.29
N LEU A 51 -0.11 5.42 -1.10
CA LEU A 51 0.40 5.01 0.20
C LEU A 51 1.16 6.16 0.84
N THR A 52 0.96 6.37 2.13
CA THR A 52 1.76 7.32 2.90
C THR A 52 2.12 6.72 4.25
N PHE A 53 3.30 7.07 4.77
CA PHE A 53 3.74 6.62 6.08
C PHE A 53 3.37 7.64 7.16
N ASP A 54 2.59 7.20 8.13
CA ASP A 54 2.29 7.96 9.33
C ASP A 54 3.37 7.70 10.39
N LEU A 55 4.20 8.72 10.66
CA LEU A 55 5.28 8.64 11.64
C LEU A 55 4.78 8.52 13.10
N TYR A 56 3.59 9.05 13.41
CA TYR A 56 3.03 8.99 14.77
C TYR A 56 2.49 7.60 15.07
N LEU A 57 1.85 6.97 14.09
CA LEU A 57 1.32 5.61 14.23
C LEU A 57 2.34 4.52 13.87
N ASN A 58 3.48 4.91 13.27
CA ASN A 58 4.48 4.02 12.69
C ASN A 58 3.87 3.00 11.70
N ARG A 59 2.95 3.47 10.83
CA ARG A 59 2.16 2.62 9.92
C ARG A 59 1.93 3.29 8.57
N PHE A 60 1.77 2.47 7.54
CA PHE A 60 1.26 2.95 6.26
C PHE A 60 -0.25 3.20 6.31
N LYS A 61 -0.69 4.17 5.53
CA LYS A 61 -2.08 4.43 5.21
C LYS A 61 -2.26 4.40 3.70
N VAL A 62 -3.37 3.85 3.24
CA VAL A 62 -3.77 3.85 1.83
C VAL A 62 -4.96 4.78 1.63
N LYS A 63 -4.99 5.47 0.49
CA LYS A 63 -6.11 6.31 0.05
C LYS A 63 -6.38 6.04 -1.42
N ASP A 64 -7.61 5.69 -1.74
CA ASP A 64 -8.10 5.61 -3.12
C ASP A 64 -8.29 7.01 -3.71
N LEU A 65 -7.92 7.20 -4.98
CA LEU A 65 -8.01 8.49 -5.69
C LEU A 65 -9.28 8.64 -6.53
N SER A 66 -10.42 8.14 -6.04
CA SER A 66 -11.72 8.11 -6.74
C SER A 66 -11.64 7.29 -8.04
N THR A 67 -11.17 6.06 -7.90
CA THR A 67 -10.87 5.20 -9.05
C THR A 67 -12.05 4.39 -9.52
N THR A 68 -12.00 3.96 -10.78
CA THR A 68 -13.10 3.23 -11.43
C THR A 68 -13.47 1.93 -10.72
N ASN A 69 -12.47 1.12 -10.33
CA ASN A 69 -12.69 -0.18 -9.69
C ASN A 69 -12.57 -0.13 -8.16
N GLY A 70 -12.04 0.97 -7.61
CA GLY A 70 -11.80 1.15 -6.19
C GLY A 70 -10.61 0.35 -5.65
N THR A 71 -10.19 0.74 -4.46
CA THR A 71 -9.18 0.04 -3.65
C THR A 71 -9.86 -0.82 -2.58
N PHE A 72 -9.27 -1.98 -2.29
CA PHE A 72 -9.77 -2.92 -1.30
C PHE A 72 -8.69 -3.20 -0.25
N VAL A 73 -9.12 -3.36 1.00
CA VAL A 73 -8.29 -3.86 2.11
C VAL A 73 -9.08 -4.96 2.79
N ASN A 74 -8.49 -6.15 2.93
CA ASN A 74 -9.12 -7.36 3.45
C ASN A 74 -10.47 -7.66 2.79
N ASN A 75 -10.47 -7.65 1.45
CA ASN A 75 -11.66 -7.84 0.59
C ASN A 75 -12.78 -6.81 0.77
N SER A 76 -12.58 -5.77 1.58
CA SER A 76 -13.55 -4.71 1.80
C SER A 76 -13.14 -3.46 1.03
N ARG A 77 -14.07 -2.89 0.25
CA ARG A 77 -13.81 -1.64 -0.48
C ARG A 77 -13.65 -0.50 0.51
N ILE A 78 -12.54 0.24 0.42
CA ILE A 78 -12.32 1.41 1.28
C ILE A 78 -13.08 2.63 0.73
N PRO A 79 -13.39 3.64 1.57
CA PRO A 79 -13.95 4.89 1.09
C PRO A 79 -12.98 5.62 0.16
N GLU A 80 -13.53 6.27 -0.87
CA GLU A 80 -12.75 7.08 -1.79
C GLU A 80 -12.27 8.35 -1.10
N GLN A 81 -11.06 8.79 -1.42
CA GLN A 81 -10.44 10.01 -0.88
C GLN A 81 -10.23 10.06 0.64
N GLU A 82 -10.41 8.95 1.36
CA GLU A 82 -10.10 8.83 2.78
C GLU A 82 -8.89 7.92 3.03
N TYR A 83 -8.17 8.17 4.12
CA TYR A 83 -7.02 7.35 4.49
C TYR A 83 -7.45 6.21 5.42
N VAL A 84 -7.12 4.98 5.03
CA VAL A 84 -7.28 3.78 5.85
C VAL A 84 -5.91 3.29 6.30
N THR A 85 -5.76 3.04 7.60
CA THR A 85 -4.50 2.53 8.18
C THR A 85 -4.33 1.05 7.87
N LEU A 86 -3.14 0.69 7.36
CA LEU A 86 -2.75 -0.68 7.09
C LEU A 86 -2.06 -1.31 8.30
N ASN A 87 -2.37 -2.58 8.54
CA ASN A 87 -1.79 -3.44 9.54
C ASN A 87 -0.90 -4.49 8.90
N HIS A 88 -0.11 -5.16 9.72
CA HIS A 88 0.57 -6.37 9.29
C HIS A 88 -0.46 -7.42 8.83
N MET A 89 -0.18 -8.09 7.71
CA MET A 89 -1.04 -9.10 7.06
C MET A 89 -2.32 -8.60 6.41
N ASP A 90 -2.55 -7.29 6.34
CA ASP A 90 -3.65 -6.76 5.51
C ASP A 90 -3.39 -7.07 4.02
N SER A 91 -4.44 -7.50 3.31
CA SER A 91 -4.42 -7.88 1.89
C SER A 91 -5.17 -6.90 1.00
#